data_AF-A0A2N1P6H3-F1
#
_entry.id   AF-A0A2N1P6H3-F1
#
_cell.length_a   1.000
_cell.length_b   1.000
_cell.length_c   1.000
_cell.angle_alpha   90.00
_cell.angle_beta   90.00
_cell.angle_gamma   90.00
#
_symmetry.space_group_name_H-M   'P 1'
#
loop_
_entity.id
_entity.type
_entity.pdbx_description
1 polymer ?
#
loop_
_entity_poly.entity_id
_entity_poly.type
_entity_poly.pdbx_seq_one_letter_code
_entity_poly.pdbx_strand_id
1 'polypeptide(L)'
;MSTGGIIMKGQVDKRLAVMPVLLILAMLLLPPDIMARVPEFEPSHIGKIAADSTTEPYVTIGVHDVGQIGLTISNVAQIGTGFMGQNILNPANGLPAPNCEYPLGSGLQYLFAGAFWVGAVVGDDTLVSVGHDGWFLVREMWPDVWPEGDIVYRSINGPDAENAVSEQDFIATYFDTLVDPSYVDNDPIDGPHVPLNIQVTQKSYAWSGPYAEDFVIFDYNIENIGTVPLEKVYLGILVDGDVRGENSQMGFLDDICGFKKTVESQLGCGFMDTINLAWTADNDGKEDDAVCPFDNNSLTSVTGVSILRTPSESANISFNYWFSNYDKSLDWGPRQQGTISDPFRNFGPVAGQQLGTPIGDHNKYYIMSHPEIDYDQLFDAVDHTAEGWLPPAITAMSLDFADGYETRYLLSVGPFDIGPGEMLPLAFAYVAGENFHTECNAFDSLFNPYNPQAYSNYLNFTDIAFNAVWADWVYDNPGVDTDGDAYRGKFFLCGEDTVCYKGDGVPDFHQPDPLGIGDPPDNDLLPKDFILHQNYPNPFNPSTRLAFSLTRATEVKLEVFNILGQRITTLIDEFSAAGEYEVAWDGSDDAGRKMPSGVYFYRIQTERATAARKMLLLK
;
A
#
# COMPACT_ATOMS: atom_id res chain seq x y z
N MET A 1 -21.44 10.66 -51.48
CA MET A 1 -20.13 11.34 -51.49
C MET A 1 -20.15 12.40 -50.41
N SER A 2 -19.18 12.29 -49.50
CA SER A 2 -18.69 13.21 -48.45
C SER A 2 -19.70 14.02 -47.63
N THR A 3 -19.94 13.71 -46.34
CA THR A 3 -19.08 13.91 -45.14
C THR A 3 -18.87 15.37 -44.74
N GLY A 4 -19.31 15.70 -43.53
CA GLY A 4 -19.06 16.95 -42.81
C GLY A 4 -19.63 16.84 -41.40
N GLY A 5 -19.19 15.85 -40.64
CA GLY A 5 -19.51 15.71 -39.21
C GLY A 5 -18.62 16.64 -38.40
N ILE A 6 -19.25 17.59 -37.71
CA ILE A 6 -18.59 18.45 -36.72
C ILE A 6 -18.51 17.62 -35.44
N ILE A 7 -17.30 17.21 -35.08
CA ILE A 7 -16.99 16.63 -33.77
C ILE A 7 -17.05 17.80 -32.78
N MET A 8 -18.13 17.90 -32.00
CA MET A 8 -18.14 18.73 -30.80
C MET A 8 -17.24 18.03 -29.77
N LYS A 9 -16.06 18.60 -29.52
CA LYS A 9 -15.33 18.36 -28.28
C LYS A 9 -16.21 18.86 -27.14
N GLY A 10 -16.79 17.96 -26.36
CA GLY A 10 -17.42 18.29 -25.10
C GLY A 10 -16.33 18.64 -24.09
N GLN A 11 -15.90 19.90 -24.05
CA GLN A 11 -15.49 20.47 -22.77
C GLN A 11 -16.79 20.62 -21.98
N VAL A 12 -17.06 19.66 -21.09
CA VAL A 12 -18.00 19.92 -20.01
C VAL A 12 -17.38 21.04 -19.19
N ASP A 13 -18.12 22.14 -19.10
CA ASP A 13 -17.73 23.35 -18.40
C ASP A 13 -17.41 22.97 -16.94
N LYS A 14 -16.13 23.01 -16.52
CA LYS A 14 -15.67 22.87 -15.10
C LYS A 14 -16.37 23.87 -14.13
N ARG A 15 -17.32 24.67 -14.62
CA ARG A 15 -18.11 25.69 -13.92
C ARG A 15 -19.45 25.21 -13.37
N LEU A 16 -19.86 23.97 -13.61
CA LEU A 16 -20.97 23.38 -12.82
C LEU A 16 -20.49 22.81 -11.48
N ALA A 17 -19.19 22.65 -11.27
CA ALA A 17 -18.56 22.27 -10.01
C ALA A 17 -18.30 23.48 -9.08
N VAL A 18 -19.14 24.52 -9.12
CA VAL A 18 -19.00 25.67 -8.20
C VAL A 18 -19.79 25.40 -6.93
N MET A 19 -19.25 24.54 -6.05
CA MET A 19 -19.40 24.69 -4.59
C MET A 19 -18.37 23.96 -3.69
N PRO A 20 -17.03 23.95 -3.93
CA PRO A 20 -16.09 23.34 -2.97
C PRO A 20 -15.51 24.35 -1.95
N VAL A 21 -15.72 25.66 -2.12
CA VAL A 21 -15.10 26.73 -1.31
C VAL A 21 -15.64 26.82 0.14
N LEU A 22 -16.52 25.90 0.56
CA LEU A 22 -17.14 25.92 1.89
C LEU A 22 -16.48 25.03 2.94
N LEU A 23 -15.51 24.16 2.60
CA LEU A 23 -14.90 23.28 3.60
C LEU A 23 -14.06 24.03 4.64
N ILE A 24 -13.33 25.09 4.24
CA ILE A 24 -12.45 25.83 5.17
C ILE A 24 -13.18 27.01 5.86
N LEU A 25 -14.25 27.56 5.28
CA LEU A 25 -14.98 28.70 5.86
C LEU A 25 -16.21 28.33 6.71
N ALA A 26 -16.72 27.09 6.62
CA ALA A 26 -17.94 26.69 7.33
C ALA A 26 -17.77 26.55 8.86
N MET A 27 -16.54 26.52 9.38
CA MET A 27 -16.31 26.53 10.84
C MET A 27 -16.56 27.90 11.50
N LEU A 28 -16.69 29.01 10.75
CA LEU A 28 -16.74 30.35 11.34
C LEU A 28 -18.06 31.11 11.25
N LEU A 29 -19.08 30.62 10.52
CA LEU A 29 -20.36 31.34 10.36
C LEU A 29 -21.55 30.38 10.14
N LEU A 30 -22.00 29.68 11.19
CA LEU A 30 -23.25 28.91 11.12
C LEU A 30 -24.35 29.50 12.03
N PRO A 31 -25.63 29.47 11.59
CA PRO A 31 -26.76 29.89 12.40
C PRO A 31 -26.98 28.91 13.59
N PRO A 32 -27.51 29.40 14.74
CA PRO A 32 -27.49 28.67 16.02
C PRO A 32 -28.24 27.33 16.04
N ASP A 33 -29.20 27.13 15.12
CA ASP A 33 -30.06 25.94 15.13
C ASP A 33 -29.39 24.68 14.56
N ILE A 34 -28.23 24.83 13.88
CA ILE A 34 -27.46 23.72 13.29
C ILE A 34 -26.34 23.24 14.22
N MET A 35 -25.89 24.08 15.18
CA MET A 35 -24.92 23.68 16.21
C MET A 35 -25.46 22.64 17.20
N ALA A 36 -26.76 22.32 17.17
CA ALA A 36 -27.39 21.39 18.11
C ALA A 36 -27.31 19.90 17.71
N ARG A 37 -26.64 19.55 16.59
CA ARG A 37 -26.59 18.16 16.07
C ARG A 37 -25.25 17.71 15.51
N VAL A 38 -24.24 18.56 15.56
CA VAL A 38 -22.84 18.12 15.46
C VAL A 38 -22.39 18.07 16.91
N PRO A 39 -22.04 16.89 17.47
CA PRO A 39 -21.35 16.87 18.76
C PRO A 39 -20.20 17.88 18.69
N GLU A 40 -20.18 18.85 19.61
CA GLU A 40 -19.06 19.79 19.71
C GLU A 40 -17.81 18.99 20.05
N PHE A 41 -17.07 18.58 19.01
CA PHE A 41 -15.74 18.05 19.15
C PHE A 41 -14.81 19.20 19.53
N GLU A 42 -14.20 19.12 20.71
CA GLU A 42 -13.10 19.98 21.13
C GLU A 42 -11.79 19.38 20.60
N PRO A 43 -11.13 20.00 19.60
CA PRO A 43 -9.82 19.57 19.11
C PRO A 43 -8.74 19.52 20.21
N SER A 44 -9.01 20.08 21.39
CA SER A 44 -8.15 19.93 22.57
C SER A 44 -8.04 18.49 23.08
N HIS A 45 -8.92 17.56 22.66
CA HIS A 45 -8.75 16.14 22.99
C HIS A 45 -7.71 15.44 22.12
N ILE A 46 -7.33 16.04 20.98
CA ILE A 46 -6.20 15.58 20.15
C ILE A 46 -4.96 16.46 20.33
N GLY A 47 -5.17 17.69 20.82
CA GLY A 47 -4.12 18.62 21.22
C GLY A 47 -3.72 18.45 22.69
N LYS A 48 -2.72 17.60 22.93
CA LYS A 48 -2.02 17.40 24.22
C LYS A 48 -2.90 16.92 25.38
N ILE A 49 -2.74 15.67 25.82
CA ILE A 49 -3.22 15.27 27.15
C ILE A 49 -2.08 14.71 27.99
N ALA A 50 -1.58 15.64 28.80
CA ALA A 50 -0.93 15.51 30.10
C ALA A 50 0.11 14.40 30.30
N ALA A 51 1.35 14.84 30.55
CA ALA A 51 2.28 14.10 31.41
C ALA A 51 1.51 13.51 32.59
N ASP A 52 1.48 12.18 32.68
CA ASP A 52 0.99 11.40 33.81
C ASP A 52 -0.53 11.52 34.14
N SER A 53 -1.44 11.65 33.15
CA SER A 53 -2.88 11.50 33.44
C SER A 53 -3.21 10.05 33.82
N THR A 54 -3.68 9.85 35.05
CA THR A 54 -4.06 8.52 35.59
C THR A 54 -5.57 8.29 35.56
N THR A 55 -6.34 9.19 34.93
CA THR A 55 -7.81 9.20 34.96
C THR A 55 -8.47 9.27 33.60
N GLU A 56 -7.72 9.59 32.54
CA GLU A 56 -8.24 9.76 31.18
C GLU A 56 -7.43 8.87 30.23
N PRO A 57 -8.05 8.33 29.15
CA PRO A 57 -7.34 7.55 28.14
C PRO A 57 -6.09 8.26 27.63
N TYR A 58 -4.95 7.58 27.67
CA TYR A 58 -3.66 8.17 27.31
C TYR A 58 -3.39 7.98 25.82
N VAL A 59 -3.89 8.91 24.99
CA VAL A 59 -3.72 8.84 23.53
C VAL A 59 -2.32 9.31 23.12
N THR A 60 -1.63 8.49 22.32
CA THR A 60 -0.29 8.78 21.80
C THR A 60 -0.13 8.22 20.38
N ILE A 61 0.96 8.60 19.72
CA ILE A 61 1.30 8.16 18.36
C ILE A 61 2.72 7.60 18.29
N GLY A 62 2.96 6.74 17.31
CA GLY A 62 4.28 6.36 16.83
C GLY A 62 4.42 6.76 15.36
N VAL A 63 5.64 6.97 14.90
CA VAL A 63 5.92 7.28 13.48
C VAL A 63 6.97 6.30 12.99
N HIS A 64 6.61 5.52 11.97
CA HIS A 64 7.57 4.75 11.19
C HIS A 64 8.27 5.70 10.22
N ASP A 65 9.60 5.79 10.31
CA ASP A 65 10.46 6.70 9.54
C ASP A 65 11.87 6.13 9.25
N VAL A 66 12.05 4.80 9.31
CA VAL A 66 13.30 4.12 8.93
C VAL A 66 13.36 3.66 7.47
N GLY A 67 12.22 3.34 6.87
CA GLY A 67 12.11 2.97 5.46
C GLY A 67 11.81 4.17 4.56
N GLN A 68 11.31 3.88 3.36
CA GLN A 68 10.83 4.87 2.40
C GLN A 68 9.38 5.28 2.66
N ILE A 69 8.62 4.54 3.48
CA ILE A 69 7.31 4.96 3.98
C ILE A 69 7.45 5.72 5.29
N GLY A 70 6.98 6.97 5.32
CA GLY A 70 6.69 7.71 6.54
C GLY A 70 5.25 7.52 6.99
N LEU A 71 4.97 6.70 8.01
CA LEU A 71 3.58 6.39 8.41
C LEU A 71 3.35 6.61 9.90
N THR A 72 2.34 7.41 10.24
CA THR A 72 1.91 7.58 11.64
C THR A 72 0.95 6.48 12.04
N ILE A 73 1.12 5.95 13.25
CA ILE A 73 0.22 4.98 13.89
C ILE A 73 -0.21 5.51 15.25
N SER A 74 -1.37 5.10 15.74
CA SER A 74 -1.88 5.49 17.06
C SER A 74 -2.37 4.32 17.89
N ASN A 75 -2.65 4.61 19.17
CA ASN A 75 -3.32 3.70 20.09
C ASN A 75 -4.84 3.94 20.17
N VAL A 76 -5.46 4.46 19.12
CA VAL A 76 -6.92 4.60 18.98
C VAL A 76 -7.43 3.94 17.70
N ALA A 77 -6.76 2.86 17.28
CA ALA A 77 -7.11 2.08 16.09
C ALA A 77 -7.11 2.90 14.78
N GLN A 78 -6.21 3.87 14.67
CA GLN A 78 -6.04 4.73 13.49
C GLN A 78 -4.59 4.75 13.00
N ILE A 79 -4.43 4.89 11.68
CA ILE A 79 -3.18 5.21 11.00
C ILE A 79 -3.33 6.54 10.26
N GLY A 80 -2.22 7.24 10.02
CA GLY A 80 -2.24 8.64 9.58
C GLY A 80 -2.77 9.60 10.65
N THR A 81 -2.80 10.89 10.34
CA THR A 81 -3.20 11.95 11.29
C THR A 81 -4.48 12.68 10.89
N GLY A 82 -5.07 12.39 9.73
CA GLY A 82 -6.27 13.07 9.23
C GLY A 82 -7.45 13.10 10.20
N PHE A 83 -7.73 11.99 10.89
CA PHE A 83 -8.77 11.90 11.93
C PHE A 83 -8.31 12.41 13.31
N MET A 84 -7.03 12.79 13.43
CA MET A 84 -6.39 13.28 14.65
C MET A 84 -6.28 14.81 14.70
N GLY A 85 -6.85 15.52 13.73
CA GLY A 85 -6.80 16.98 13.70
C GLY A 85 -5.45 17.53 13.25
N GLN A 86 -5.13 18.77 13.63
CA GLN A 86 -4.06 19.54 13.00
C GLN A 86 -2.82 19.67 13.90
N ASN A 87 -1.62 19.73 13.29
CA ASN A 87 -0.32 19.91 13.96
C ASN A 87 0.10 18.76 14.89
N ILE A 88 -0.21 17.52 14.53
CA ILE A 88 0.33 16.35 15.20
C ILE A 88 1.84 16.28 14.93
N LEU A 89 2.64 16.13 15.99
CA LEU A 89 4.09 16.12 15.92
C LEU A 89 4.64 14.73 16.23
N ASN A 90 5.63 14.30 15.45
CA ASN A 90 6.39 13.08 15.69
C ASN A 90 7.07 13.18 17.07
N PRO A 91 6.76 12.27 18.04
CA PRO A 91 7.33 12.32 19.39
C PRO A 91 8.86 12.19 19.45
N ALA A 92 9.48 11.56 18.45
CA ALA A 92 10.92 11.30 18.44
C ALA A 92 11.75 12.55 18.07
N ASN A 93 11.23 13.41 17.20
CA ASN A 93 11.99 14.54 16.65
C ASN A 93 11.28 15.92 16.74
N GLY A 94 9.98 15.94 17.05
CA GLY A 94 9.16 17.14 17.18
C GLY A 94 8.77 17.82 15.85
N LEU A 95 9.02 17.18 14.71
CA LEU A 95 8.56 17.62 13.39
C LEU A 95 7.10 17.20 13.14
N PRO A 96 6.37 17.78 12.17
CA PRO A 96 5.07 17.28 11.76
C PRO A 96 5.10 15.78 11.48
N ALA A 97 4.12 15.04 12.00
CA ALA A 97 3.98 13.62 11.76
C ALA A 97 3.34 13.40 10.37
N PRO A 98 3.93 12.57 9.48
CA PRO A 98 3.36 12.30 8.16
C PRO A 98 2.09 11.45 8.27
N ASN A 99 1.15 11.60 7.34
CA ASN A 99 0.00 10.69 7.30
C ASN A 99 0.45 9.33 6.75
N CYS A 100 0.82 9.33 5.47
CA CYS A 100 1.64 8.33 4.78
C CYS A 100 2.44 9.08 3.71
N GLU A 101 3.71 9.34 3.95
CA GLU A 101 4.60 10.01 3.01
C GLU A 101 5.42 9.00 2.22
N TYR A 102 5.45 9.12 0.89
CA TYR A 102 6.21 8.22 0.03
C TYR A 102 6.76 8.89 -1.25
N PRO A 103 8.07 8.80 -1.53
CA PRO A 103 9.11 8.36 -0.61
C PRO A 103 9.25 9.36 0.54
N LEU A 104 9.74 8.90 1.69
CA LEU A 104 9.93 9.71 2.89
C LEU A 104 10.85 10.91 2.60
N GLY A 105 10.41 12.11 2.97
CA GLY A 105 11.09 13.38 2.70
C GLY A 105 10.74 14.04 1.36
N SER A 106 9.81 13.48 0.59
CA SER A 106 9.29 14.06 -0.66
C SER A 106 8.25 15.16 -0.45
N GLY A 107 7.53 15.14 0.69
CA GLY A 107 6.34 15.95 0.91
C GLY A 107 5.09 15.45 0.16
N LEU A 108 5.12 14.26 -0.46
CA LEU A 108 3.97 13.65 -1.12
C LEU A 108 3.24 12.71 -0.16
N GLN A 109 1.95 12.96 0.05
CA GLN A 109 1.09 12.19 0.94
C GLN A 109 0.20 11.25 0.13
N TYR A 110 0.03 10.02 0.61
CA TYR A 110 -0.79 8.97 0.00
C TYR A 110 -1.80 8.37 1.00
N LEU A 111 -2.05 9.09 2.09
CA LEU A 111 -3.05 8.77 3.09
C LEU A 111 -3.53 10.08 3.73
N PHE A 112 -4.83 10.22 3.95
CA PHE A 112 -5.36 11.14 4.95
C PHE A 112 -5.31 10.49 6.32
N ALA A 113 -6.04 9.38 6.45
CA ALA A 113 -6.04 8.50 7.60
C ALA A 113 -6.67 7.15 7.25
N GLY A 114 -6.41 6.15 8.07
CA GLY A 114 -7.08 4.86 8.05
C GLY A 114 -7.55 4.48 9.44
N ALA A 115 -8.48 3.53 9.51
CA ALA A 115 -9.03 3.06 10.78
C ALA A 115 -9.35 1.56 10.75
N PHE A 116 -9.24 0.92 11.92
CA PHE A 116 -9.61 -0.48 12.09
C PHE A 116 -11.04 -0.62 12.61
N TRP A 117 -11.79 -1.53 12.01
CA TRP A 117 -13.19 -1.82 12.32
C TRP A 117 -13.34 -3.28 12.74
N VAL A 118 -14.15 -3.54 13.77
CA VAL A 118 -14.53 -4.90 14.19
C VAL A 118 -16.04 -4.96 14.25
N GLY A 119 -16.65 -5.80 13.42
CA GLY A 119 -18.09 -6.02 13.39
C GLY A 119 -18.43 -7.43 13.84
N ALA A 120 -19.48 -7.61 14.64
CA ALA A 120 -19.91 -8.92 15.11
C ALA A 120 -21.43 -9.03 15.28
N VAL A 121 -21.95 -10.25 15.21
CA VAL A 121 -23.28 -10.60 15.72
C VAL A 121 -23.17 -10.88 17.22
N VAL A 122 -23.95 -10.14 18.01
CA VAL A 122 -24.02 -10.29 19.46
C VAL A 122 -25.48 -10.58 19.84
N GLY A 123 -25.79 -11.87 20.04
CA GLY A 123 -27.16 -12.32 20.23
C GLY A 123 -27.99 -12.14 18.96
N ASP A 124 -29.01 -11.28 19.00
CA ASP A 124 -29.89 -10.98 17.86
C ASP A 124 -29.54 -9.65 17.15
N ASP A 125 -28.44 -9.00 17.54
CA ASP A 125 -28.02 -7.69 17.03
C ASP A 125 -26.68 -7.75 16.30
N THR A 126 -26.42 -6.75 15.45
CA THR A 126 -25.12 -6.55 14.78
C THR A 126 -24.50 -5.27 15.31
N LEU A 127 -23.31 -5.37 15.90
CA LEU A 127 -22.57 -4.25 16.47
C LEU A 127 -21.26 -4.06 15.72
N VAL A 128 -20.77 -2.82 15.64
CA VAL A 128 -19.48 -2.49 15.04
C VAL A 128 -18.75 -1.51 15.92
N SER A 129 -17.50 -1.83 16.25
CA SER A 129 -16.57 -0.92 16.93
C SER A 129 -15.59 -0.37 15.91
N VAL A 130 -15.42 0.96 15.87
CA VAL A 130 -14.52 1.64 14.93
C VAL A 130 -13.45 2.49 15.63
N GLY A 131 -12.25 2.50 15.06
CA GLY A 131 -11.26 3.54 15.35
C GLY A 131 -11.69 4.91 14.83
N HIS A 132 -12.36 4.93 13.67
CA HIS A 132 -13.00 6.09 13.07
C HIS A 132 -13.93 5.64 11.94
N ASP A 133 -15.08 6.29 11.74
CA ASP A 133 -16.01 5.93 10.64
C ASP A 133 -15.71 6.62 9.29
N GLY A 134 -14.81 7.60 9.30
CA GLY A 134 -14.36 8.34 8.11
C GLY A 134 -15.22 9.54 7.73
N TRP A 135 -16.36 9.79 8.39
CA TRP A 135 -17.25 10.89 8.00
C TRP A 135 -18.01 11.55 9.15
N PHE A 136 -18.72 10.78 10.00
CA PHE A 136 -19.45 11.34 11.15
C PHE A 136 -18.59 11.51 12.41
N LEU A 137 -17.29 11.22 12.28
CA LEU A 137 -16.28 11.32 13.34
C LEU A 137 -16.49 10.34 14.50
N VAL A 138 -17.23 9.24 14.26
CA VAL A 138 -17.50 8.24 15.30
C VAL A 138 -16.22 7.50 15.66
N ARG A 139 -15.90 7.44 16.96
CA ARG A 139 -14.74 6.72 17.52
C ARG A 139 -15.13 5.97 18.80
N GLU A 140 -14.78 4.69 18.84
CA GLU A 140 -15.22 3.78 19.90
C GLU A 140 -14.06 3.03 20.58
N MET A 141 -12.87 3.04 19.97
CA MET A 141 -11.68 2.38 20.52
C MET A 141 -10.73 3.36 21.22
N TRP A 142 -10.37 3.06 22.47
CA TRP A 142 -9.57 3.93 23.32
C TRP A 142 -8.49 3.15 24.09
N PRO A 143 -7.30 3.72 24.31
CA PRO A 143 -6.25 3.11 25.13
C PRO A 143 -6.59 3.18 26.62
N ASP A 144 -5.82 2.48 27.45
CA ASP A 144 -5.87 2.65 28.90
C ASP A 144 -5.29 4.02 29.33
N VAL A 145 -5.33 4.31 30.63
CA VAL A 145 -4.66 5.47 31.23
C VAL A 145 -3.14 5.27 31.29
N TRP A 146 -2.39 6.30 31.61
CA TRP A 146 -0.93 6.19 31.77
C TRP A 146 -0.54 5.37 33.01
N PRO A 147 0.53 4.54 32.93
CA PRO A 147 1.39 4.28 31.77
C PRO A 147 0.92 3.16 30.83
N GLU A 148 -0.09 2.37 31.21
CA GLU A 148 -0.51 1.19 30.46
C GLU A 148 -1.04 1.49 29.05
N GLY A 149 -1.58 2.69 28.83
CA GLY A 149 -2.06 3.15 27.53
C GLY A 149 -0.96 3.60 26.55
N ASP A 150 0.28 3.82 26.99
CA ASP A 150 1.33 4.32 26.10
C ASP A 150 1.73 3.31 25.02
N ILE A 151 2.17 3.82 23.87
CA ILE A 151 2.75 2.99 22.82
C ILE A 151 4.14 2.56 23.26
N VAL A 152 4.36 1.24 23.27
CA VAL A 152 5.68 0.68 23.54
C VAL A 152 6.50 0.70 22.25
N TYR A 153 7.63 1.40 22.29
CA TYR A 153 8.64 1.37 21.22
C TYR A 153 9.72 0.34 21.50
N ARG A 154 10.11 -0.44 20.49
CA ARG A 154 11.29 -1.32 20.53
C ARG A 154 12.08 -1.20 19.23
N SER A 155 13.34 -1.61 19.28
CA SER A 155 14.22 -1.58 18.10
C SER A 155 15.33 -2.61 18.25
N ILE A 156 15.63 -3.35 17.18
CA ILE A 156 16.80 -4.24 17.10
C ILE A 156 18.13 -3.47 17.19
N ASN A 157 18.10 -2.17 16.89
CA ASN A 157 19.24 -1.26 16.98
C ASN A 157 19.33 -0.58 18.36
N GLY A 158 18.37 -0.86 19.25
CA GLY A 158 18.20 -0.22 20.55
C GLY A 158 18.59 -1.09 21.76
N PRO A 159 18.41 -0.58 22.98
CA PRO A 159 18.69 -1.32 24.22
C PRO A 159 17.74 -2.51 24.45
N ASP A 160 16.57 -2.51 23.81
CA ASP A 160 15.52 -3.54 23.95
C ASP A 160 15.55 -4.58 22.81
N ALA A 161 16.69 -4.71 22.11
CA ALA A 161 16.86 -5.54 20.91
C ALA A 161 16.47 -7.02 21.08
N GLU A 162 16.57 -7.58 22.30
CA GLU A 162 16.20 -8.99 22.57
C GLU A 162 14.71 -9.27 22.33
N ASN A 163 13.85 -8.25 22.42
CA ASN A 163 12.39 -8.39 22.25
C ASN A 163 11.85 -7.60 21.06
N ALA A 164 12.74 -7.09 20.22
CA ALA A 164 12.42 -6.35 19.01
C ALA A 164 12.55 -7.26 17.78
N VAL A 165 11.69 -7.02 16.81
CA VAL A 165 11.58 -7.77 15.56
C VAL A 165 12.16 -6.97 14.39
N SER A 166 12.01 -5.65 14.43
CA SER A 166 12.42 -4.73 13.37
C SER A 166 13.19 -3.52 13.91
N GLU A 167 13.59 -2.64 13.00
CA GLU A 167 14.28 -1.40 13.36
C GLU A 167 13.35 -0.41 14.08
N GLN A 168 12.05 -0.48 13.78
CA GLN A 168 11.00 0.22 14.51
C GLN A 168 9.82 -0.72 14.78
N ASP A 169 9.68 -1.13 16.04
CA ASP A 169 8.50 -1.82 16.52
C ASP A 169 7.66 -0.84 17.33
N PHE A 170 6.38 -0.68 16.97
CA PHE A 170 5.41 -0.05 17.85
C PHE A 170 4.36 -1.06 18.29
N ILE A 171 4.05 -1.06 19.58
CA ILE A 171 3.01 -1.89 20.18
C ILE A 171 2.00 -0.98 20.86
N ALA A 172 0.78 -0.98 20.34
CA ALA A 172 -0.35 -0.23 20.87
C ALA A 172 -1.41 -1.21 21.38
N THR A 173 -2.02 -0.89 22.53
CA THR A 173 -3.17 -1.64 23.04
C THR A 173 -4.33 -0.68 23.27
N TYR A 174 -5.50 -1.06 22.77
CA TYR A 174 -6.73 -0.28 22.90
C TYR A 174 -7.95 -1.17 23.01
N PHE A 175 -9.03 -0.59 23.50
CA PHE A 175 -10.20 -1.30 23.97
C PHE A 175 -11.46 -0.67 23.42
N ASP A 176 -12.45 -1.52 23.15
CA ASP A 176 -13.83 -1.09 23.05
C ASP A 176 -14.58 -1.51 24.32
N THR A 177 -14.57 -0.63 25.32
CA THR A 177 -15.25 -0.85 26.62
C THR A 177 -15.94 0.39 27.17
N LEU A 178 -15.62 1.57 26.64
CA LEU A 178 -16.16 2.83 27.14
C LEU A 178 -17.58 3.04 26.64
N VAL A 179 -18.41 3.65 27.48
CA VAL A 179 -19.79 4.06 27.16
C VAL A 179 -20.06 5.51 27.56
N ASP A 180 -19.03 6.20 28.07
CA ASP A 180 -19.16 7.59 28.49
C ASP A 180 -19.23 8.48 27.24
N PRO A 181 -20.32 9.23 27.03
CA PRO A 181 -20.48 10.09 25.86
C PRO A 181 -19.47 11.24 25.79
N SER A 182 -18.61 11.45 26.78
CA SER A 182 -17.46 12.35 26.64
C SER A 182 -16.30 11.77 25.81
N TYR A 183 -16.29 10.45 25.61
CA TYR A 183 -15.25 9.74 24.86
C TYR A 183 -15.82 8.99 23.65
N VAL A 184 -17.02 8.43 23.75
CA VAL A 184 -17.63 7.70 22.63
C VAL A 184 -18.81 8.49 22.07
N ASP A 185 -18.78 8.73 20.76
CA ASP A 185 -19.84 9.46 20.09
C ASP A 185 -21.13 8.65 20.03
N ASN A 186 -22.28 9.35 19.95
CA ASN A 186 -23.54 8.66 19.64
C ASN A 186 -23.60 8.44 18.13
N ASP A 187 -23.88 7.21 17.71
CA ASP A 187 -24.16 6.94 16.31
C ASP A 187 -25.48 7.66 15.91
N PRO A 188 -25.52 8.39 14.79
CA PRO A 188 -26.70 9.13 14.36
C PRO A 188 -27.96 8.29 14.13
N ILE A 189 -27.81 6.98 13.91
CA ILE A 189 -28.90 6.04 13.61
C ILE A 189 -29.15 5.10 14.78
N ASP A 190 -28.10 4.53 15.36
CA ASP A 190 -28.22 3.44 16.33
C ASP A 190 -28.29 3.91 17.80
N GLY A 191 -27.92 5.16 18.06
CA GLY A 191 -27.99 5.77 19.39
C GLY A 191 -26.68 5.63 20.18
N PRO A 192 -26.74 5.48 21.52
CA PRO A 192 -25.53 5.34 22.34
C PRO A 192 -24.74 4.10 21.97
N HIS A 193 -23.41 4.25 21.94
CA HIS A 193 -22.47 3.17 21.70
C HIS A 193 -22.71 1.96 22.62
N VAL A 194 -22.67 0.76 22.03
CA VAL A 194 -22.76 -0.52 22.72
C VAL A 194 -21.45 -1.29 22.46
N PRO A 195 -20.58 -1.45 23.47
CA PRO A 195 -19.26 -2.03 23.24
C PRO A 195 -19.33 -3.53 22.96
N LEU A 196 -18.51 -3.98 22.02
CA LEU A 196 -18.19 -5.40 21.79
C LEU A 196 -17.41 -6.01 22.95
N ASN A 197 -16.81 -5.20 23.84
CA ASN A 197 -15.93 -5.64 24.93
C ASN A 197 -14.73 -6.42 24.39
N ILE A 198 -13.98 -5.76 23.51
CA ILE A 198 -12.76 -6.32 22.91
C ILE A 198 -11.52 -5.53 23.35
N GLN A 199 -10.39 -6.23 23.38
CA GLN A 199 -9.06 -5.65 23.42
C GLN A 199 -8.38 -5.92 22.08
N VAL A 200 -7.77 -4.90 21.49
CA VAL A 200 -6.94 -5.03 20.30
C VAL A 200 -5.51 -4.69 20.68
N THR A 201 -4.61 -5.62 20.42
CA THR A 201 -3.17 -5.38 20.47
C THR A 201 -2.66 -5.27 19.04
N GLN A 202 -2.31 -4.05 18.65
CA GLN A 202 -1.69 -3.72 17.38
C GLN A 202 -0.18 -3.72 17.55
N LYS A 203 0.52 -4.50 16.73
CA LYS A 203 1.97 -4.37 16.55
C LYS A 203 2.26 -3.91 15.13
N SER A 204 3.23 -3.03 14.95
CA SER A 204 3.68 -2.62 13.62
C SER A 204 5.19 -2.55 13.51
N TYR A 205 5.70 -2.86 12.32
CA TYR A 205 7.10 -3.14 12.06
C TYR A 205 7.59 -2.46 10.78
N ALA A 206 8.79 -1.91 10.82
CA ALA A 206 9.45 -1.29 9.67
C ALA A 206 10.97 -1.54 9.66
N TRP A 207 11.53 -1.60 8.45
CA TRP A 207 12.96 -1.83 8.18
C TRP A 207 13.45 -0.86 7.10
N SER A 208 14.73 -0.50 7.14
CA SER A 208 15.38 0.33 6.11
C SER A 208 16.04 -0.49 4.98
N GLY A 209 15.85 -1.82 4.97
CA GLY A 209 16.47 -2.68 3.97
C GLY A 209 15.76 -2.58 2.62
N PRO A 210 16.46 -2.65 1.47
CA PRO A 210 15.86 -2.47 0.14
C PRO A 210 14.83 -3.52 -0.27
N TYR A 211 14.64 -4.57 0.54
CA TYR A 211 13.60 -5.59 0.35
C TYR A 211 12.35 -5.33 1.20
N ALA A 212 12.39 -4.34 2.10
CA ALA A 212 11.36 -4.06 3.10
C ALA A 212 11.13 -2.56 3.38
N GLU A 213 11.82 -1.66 2.68
CA GLU A 213 11.72 -0.21 2.90
C GLU A 213 10.40 0.40 2.39
N ASP A 214 9.66 -0.32 1.54
CA ASP A 214 8.43 0.15 0.89
C ASP A 214 7.13 -0.39 1.51
N PHE A 215 7.19 -0.91 2.74
CA PHE A 215 5.99 -1.31 3.47
C PHE A 215 6.14 -1.20 4.99
N VAL A 216 5.00 -1.09 5.67
CA VAL A 216 4.88 -1.27 7.13
C VAL A 216 3.95 -2.46 7.38
N ILE A 217 4.44 -3.45 8.14
CA ILE A 217 3.65 -4.63 8.51
C ILE A 217 2.88 -4.34 9.79
N PHE A 218 1.65 -4.81 9.87
CA PHE A 218 0.78 -4.76 11.03
C PHE A 218 0.37 -6.18 11.44
N ASP A 219 0.55 -6.54 12.71
CA ASP A 219 0.12 -7.81 13.32
C ASP A 219 -0.82 -7.53 14.49
N TYR A 220 -2.11 -7.79 14.27
CA TYR A 220 -3.20 -7.49 15.19
C TYR A 220 -3.64 -8.75 15.90
N ASN A 221 -3.93 -8.60 17.19
CA ASN A 221 -4.59 -9.61 18.00
C ASN A 221 -5.86 -9.01 18.60
N ILE A 222 -7.01 -9.62 18.30
CA ILE A 222 -8.34 -9.17 18.74
C ILE A 222 -8.85 -10.17 19.76
N GLU A 223 -8.90 -9.77 21.03
CA GLU A 223 -9.36 -10.59 22.15
C GLU A 223 -10.79 -10.20 22.57
N ASN A 224 -11.66 -11.19 22.73
CA ASN A 224 -12.95 -10.99 23.39
C ASN A 224 -12.78 -11.02 24.91
N ILE A 225 -12.69 -9.86 25.53
CA ILE A 225 -12.58 -9.69 26.99
C ILE A 225 -13.95 -9.64 27.69
N GLY A 226 -15.03 -9.74 26.91
CA GLY A 226 -16.39 -9.79 27.38
C GLY A 226 -16.79 -11.16 27.96
N THR A 227 -18.09 -11.32 28.20
CA THR A 227 -18.68 -12.56 28.73
C THR A 227 -19.62 -13.25 27.74
N VAL A 228 -19.83 -12.64 26.59
CA VAL A 228 -20.74 -13.08 25.53
C VAL A 228 -19.88 -13.44 24.30
N PRO A 229 -20.15 -14.56 23.62
CA PRO A 229 -19.45 -14.87 22.37
C PRO A 229 -19.77 -13.82 21.30
N LEU A 230 -18.78 -13.53 20.46
CA LEU A 230 -18.93 -12.73 19.25
C LEU A 230 -19.04 -13.68 18.07
N GLU A 231 -20.19 -13.71 17.42
CA GLU A 231 -20.45 -14.60 16.28
C GLU A 231 -20.29 -13.85 14.97
N LYS A 232 -19.82 -14.53 13.91
CA LYS A 232 -19.67 -13.96 12.57
C LYS A 232 -18.90 -12.64 12.55
N VAL A 233 -17.79 -12.59 13.26
CA VAL A 233 -16.89 -11.45 13.30
C VAL A 233 -16.29 -11.18 11.93
N TYR A 234 -16.33 -9.91 11.52
CA TYR A 234 -15.61 -9.37 10.38
C TYR A 234 -14.64 -8.31 10.87
N LEU A 235 -13.46 -8.27 10.26
CA LEU A 235 -12.40 -7.31 10.56
C LEU A 235 -12.19 -6.44 9.32
N GLY A 236 -12.20 -5.12 9.47
CA GLY A 236 -12.16 -4.17 8.37
C GLY A 236 -11.04 -3.15 8.52
N ILE A 237 -10.39 -2.80 7.41
CA ILE A 237 -9.37 -1.75 7.33
C ILE A 237 -9.92 -0.66 6.41
N LEU A 238 -10.34 0.45 7.00
CA LEU A 238 -10.80 1.65 6.31
C LEU A 238 -9.59 2.48 5.91
N VAL A 239 -9.57 2.99 4.68
CA VAL A 239 -8.56 3.92 4.17
C VAL A 239 -9.24 5.09 3.47
N ASP A 240 -8.79 6.29 3.84
CA ASP A 240 -9.12 7.57 3.24
C ASP A 240 -7.82 8.12 2.62
N GLY A 241 -7.72 8.14 1.29
CA GLY A 241 -6.46 8.28 0.57
C GLY A 241 -5.86 9.69 0.61
N ASP A 242 -6.67 10.72 0.30
CA ASP A 242 -6.23 12.08 -0.02
C ASP A 242 -4.81 12.14 -0.62
N VAL A 243 -4.62 11.56 -1.80
CA VAL A 243 -3.30 11.50 -2.45
C VAL A 243 -2.95 12.89 -2.96
N ARG A 244 -1.97 13.55 -2.33
CA ARG A 244 -1.60 14.93 -2.68
C ARG A 244 -0.23 15.32 -2.19
N GLY A 245 0.32 16.38 -2.75
CA GLY A 245 1.46 17.10 -2.20
C GLY A 245 1.07 17.92 -0.97
N GLU A 246 2.02 18.11 -0.05
CA GLU A 246 1.85 18.83 1.23
C GLU A 246 1.26 20.24 1.07
N ASN A 247 1.45 20.87 -0.11
CA ASN A 247 1.00 22.23 -0.39
C ASN A 247 -0.33 22.31 -1.14
N SER A 248 -0.92 21.19 -1.58
CA SER A 248 -2.19 21.24 -2.30
C SER A 248 -3.39 21.34 -1.38
N GLN A 249 -4.33 22.17 -1.83
CA GLN A 249 -5.59 22.40 -1.16
C GLN A 249 -6.72 21.51 -1.70
N MET A 250 -6.53 20.90 -2.88
CA MET A 250 -7.61 20.24 -3.63
C MET A 250 -7.16 18.96 -4.36
N GLY A 251 -5.89 18.54 -4.23
CA GLY A 251 -5.32 17.40 -4.96
C GLY A 251 -5.84 16.04 -4.54
N PHE A 252 -6.73 15.98 -3.54
CA PHE A 252 -7.42 14.75 -3.15
C PHE A 252 -8.69 14.48 -3.98
N LEU A 253 -9.05 15.39 -4.88
CA LEU A 253 -10.30 15.32 -5.65
C LEU A 253 -10.21 14.43 -6.89
N ASP A 254 -9.03 13.91 -7.18
CA ASP A 254 -8.70 13.09 -8.33
C ASP A 254 -8.10 11.74 -7.93
N ASP A 255 -8.37 11.29 -6.71
CA ASP A 255 -7.97 9.96 -6.26
C ASP A 255 -8.78 8.87 -6.97
N ILE A 256 -8.09 7.78 -7.28
CA ILE A 256 -8.66 6.54 -7.80
C ILE A 256 -8.26 5.36 -6.93
N CYS A 257 -9.16 4.40 -6.78
CA CYS A 257 -8.90 3.16 -6.04
C CYS A 257 -9.35 1.90 -6.80
N GLY A 258 -8.92 0.74 -6.29
CA GLY A 258 -9.31 -0.55 -6.82
C GLY A 258 -8.76 -1.74 -6.04
N PHE A 259 -8.94 -2.94 -6.59
CA PHE A 259 -8.52 -4.18 -5.94
C PHE A 259 -7.81 -5.15 -6.87
N LYS A 260 -6.64 -5.61 -6.45
CA LYS A 260 -5.81 -6.55 -7.20
C LYS A 260 -5.62 -7.83 -6.39
N LYS A 261 -6.34 -8.87 -6.80
CA LYS A 261 -6.30 -10.18 -6.13
C LYS A 261 -4.98 -10.91 -6.35
N THR A 262 -4.49 -10.93 -7.59
CA THR A 262 -3.33 -11.72 -8.00
C THR A 262 -2.38 -10.96 -8.91
N VAL A 263 -1.10 -11.34 -8.92
CA VAL A 263 -0.08 -10.86 -9.85
C VAL A 263 0.69 -12.05 -10.44
N GLU A 264 1.24 -11.89 -11.65
CA GLU A 264 2.17 -12.89 -12.18
C GLU A 264 3.43 -12.92 -11.30
N SER A 265 3.80 -14.12 -10.87
CA SER A 265 4.90 -14.30 -9.94
C SER A 265 6.24 -14.03 -10.60
N GLN A 266 7.11 -13.31 -9.88
CA GLN A 266 8.49 -13.12 -10.31
C GLN A 266 9.32 -14.40 -10.24
N LEU A 267 8.84 -15.41 -9.50
CA LEU A 267 9.44 -16.75 -9.45
C LEU A 267 9.26 -17.51 -10.79
N GLY A 268 8.43 -17.01 -11.70
CA GLY A 268 8.27 -17.52 -13.06
C GLY A 268 7.30 -18.71 -13.16
N CYS A 269 7.46 -19.50 -14.23
CA CYS A 269 6.63 -20.68 -14.50
C CYS A 269 5.12 -20.44 -14.68
N GLY A 270 4.69 -19.19 -14.89
CA GLY A 270 3.28 -18.83 -15.00
C GLY A 270 2.50 -18.98 -13.69
N PHE A 271 3.21 -19.03 -12.55
CA PHE A 271 2.59 -18.99 -11.23
C PHE A 271 1.99 -17.60 -10.96
N MET A 272 0.88 -17.55 -10.23
CA MET A 272 0.21 -16.31 -9.86
C MET A 272 0.23 -16.16 -8.35
N ASP A 273 0.91 -15.13 -7.84
CA ASP A 273 0.89 -14.79 -6.42
C ASP A 273 -0.46 -14.19 -6.06
N THR A 274 -1.00 -14.57 -4.90
CA THR A 274 -2.21 -13.95 -4.34
C THR A 274 -1.78 -12.87 -3.36
N ILE A 275 -2.08 -11.61 -3.69
CA ILE A 275 -1.63 -10.45 -2.91
C ILE A 275 -2.78 -9.72 -2.21
N ASN A 276 -4.04 -9.93 -2.62
CA ASN A 276 -5.23 -9.31 -2.00
C ASN A 276 -5.04 -7.81 -1.67
N LEU A 277 -4.60 -7.05 -2.67
CA LEU A 277 -4.19 -5.65 -2.51
C LEU A 277 -5.33 -4.70 -2.85
N ALA A 278 -5.84 -3.96 -1.87
CA ALA A 278 -6.64 -2.75 -2.10
C ALA A 278 -5.69 -1.57 -2.29
N TRP A 279 -5.84 -0.78 -3.34
CA TRP A 279 -4.90 0.29 -3.70
C TRP A 279 -5.58 1.63 -3.92
N THR A 280 -4.84 2.72 -3.71
CA THR A 280 -5.23 4.10 -4.00
C THR A 280 -4.06 4.87 -4.62
N ALA A 281 -4.36 5.77 -5.54
CA ALA A 281 -3.39 6.63 -6.23
C ALA A 281 -4.07 7.87 -6.79
N ASP A 282 -3.26 8.86 -7.14
CA ASP A 282 -3.68 9.96 -8.02
C ASP A 282 -4.04 9.43 -9.43
N ASN A 283 -5.02 10.04 -10.10
CA ASN A 283 -5.51 9.56 -11.39
C ASN A 283 -4.52 9.67 -12.56
N ASP A 284 -3.57 10.60 -12.54
CA ASP A 284 -2.75 10.95 -13.72
C ASP A 284 -1.27 11.22 -13.42
N GLY A 285 -0.92 11.17 -12.13
CA GLY A 285 0.39 11.39 -11.54
C GLY A 285 0.75 12.86 -11.35
N LYS A 286 -0.20 13.79 -11.45
CA LYS A 286 0.08 15.22 -11.40
C LYS A 286 -0.61 15.87 -10.20
N GLU A 287 0.13 16.76 -9.55
CA GLU A 287 -0.47 17.62 -8.54
C GLU A 287 -1.41 18.65 -9.18
N ASP A 288 -2.71 18.57 -8.90
CA ASP A 288 -3.72 19.47 -9.44
C ASP A 288 -3.60 19.62 -10.99
N ASP A 289 -3.61 20.85 -11.54
CA ASP A 289 -3.42 21.12 -12.98
C ASP A 289 -1.92 21.25 -13.37
N ALA A 290 -0.99 20.49 -12.75
CA ALA A 290 0.44 20.57 -13.09
C ALA A 290 0.73 20.21 -14.56
N VAL A 291 1.84 20.74 -15.10
CA VAL A 291 2.21 20.58 -16.51
C VAL A 291 3.36 19.60 -16.68
N CYS A 292 3.31 18.78 -17.73
CA CYS A 292 4.37 17.84 -18.07
C CYS A 292 5.71 18.51 -18.41
N PRO A 293 6.86 17.81 -18.22
CA PRO A 293 6.98 16.42 -17.74
C PRO A 293 6.77 16.31 -16.22
N PHE A 294 6.64 15.08 -15.72
CA PHE A 294 6.72 14.81 -14.29
C PHE A 294 8.01 15.39 -13.70
N ASP A 295 7.92 15.84 -12.46
CA ASP A 295 9.01 16.33 -11.64
C ASP A 295 8.95 15.70 -10.24
N ASN A 296 9.76 16.21 -9.31
CA ASN A 296 9.87 15.65 -7.96
C ASN A 296 8.61 15.86 -7.10
N ASN A 297 7.65 16.68 -7.54
CA ASN A 297 6.39 16.88 -6.84
C ASN A 297 5.23 16.11 -7.49
N SER A 298 5.53 15.22 -8.45
CA SER A 298 4.51 14.44 -9.16
C SER A 298 4.11 13.19 -8.37
N LEU A 299 2.81 12.89 -8.33
CA LEU A 299 2.19 11.80 -7.58
C LEU A 299 2.27 10.47 -8.34
N THR A 300 3.46 10.08 -8.78
CA THR A 300 3.65 8.95 -9.70
C THR A 300 3.62 7.56 -9.05
N SER A 301 3.43 7.50 -7.72
CA SER A 301 3.43 6.26 -6.95
C SER A 301 2.01 5.78 -6.62
N VAL A 302 1.91 4.63 -6.00
CA VAL A 302 0.64 4.02 -5.55
C VAL A 302 0.85 3.47 -4.14
N THR A 303 -0.18 3.50 -3.29
CA THR A 303 -0.14 2.83 -1.99
C THR A 303 -1.39 1.99 -1.76
N GLY A 304 -1.36 1.12 -0.74
CA GLY A 304 -2.48 0.22 -0.49
C GLY A 304 -2.31 -0.70 0.70
N VAL A 305 -3.36 -1.46 0.99
CA VAL A 305 -3.41 -2.48 2.04
C VAL A 305 -3.40 -3.87 1.42
N SER A 306 -2.47 -4.72 1.87
CA SER A 306 -2.33 -6.12 1.47
C SER A 306 -2.57 -7.05 2.66
N ILE A 307 -3.41 -8.09 2.52
CA ILE A 307 -3.66 -9.07 3.59
C ILE A 307 -2.58 -10.16 3.59
N LEU A 308 -1.87 -10.33 4.70
CA LEU A 308 -0.79 -11.31 4.87
C LEU A 308 -1.31 -12.59 5.56
N ARG A 309 -2.06 -12.43 6.65
CA ARG A 309 -2.63 -13.53 7.44
C ARG A 309 -4.05 -13.21 7.89
N THR A 310 -4.92 -14.21 7.77
CA THR A 310 -6.27 -14.20 8.34
C THR A 310 -6.39 -15.32 9.39
N PRO A 311 -7.38 -15.26 10.31
CA PRO A 311 -7.63 -16.34 11.27
C PRO A 311 -7.94 -17.70 10.62
N SER A 312 -8.33 -17.70 9.35
CA SER A 312 -8.62 -18.92 8.58
C SER A 312 -8.35 -18.72 7.09
N GLU A 313 -7.72 -19.70 6.45
CA GLU A 313 -7.53 -19.70 4.98
C GLU A 313 -8.86 -19.70 4.20
N SER A 314 -9.97 -20.05 4.85
CA SER A 314 -11.31 -20.05 4.25
C SER A 314 -12.07 -18.73 4.41
N ALA A 315 -11.45 -17.72 5.02
CA ALA A 315 -12.04 -16.39 5.17
C ALA A 315 -12.39 -15.78 3.80
N ASN A 316 -13.56 -15.16 3.71
CA ASN A 316 -13.87 -14.31 2.57
C ASN A 316 -13.14 -12.97 2.73
N ILE A 317 -12.72 -12.41 1.61
CA ILE A 317 -12.20 -11.05 1.51
C ILE A 317 -13.20 -10.25 0.69
N SER A 318 -13.48 -9.05 1.17
CA SER A 318 -14.40 -8.10 0.55
C SER A 318 -13.70 -6.76 0.41
N PHE A 319 -13.91 -6.09 -0.71
CA PHE A 319 -13.36 -4.78 -1.02
C PHE A 319 -14.52 -3.91 -1.47
N ASN A 320 -14.73 -2.82 -0.75
CA ASN A 320 -15.74 -1.84 -1.08
C ASN A 320 -15.17 -0.44 -1.05
N TYR A 321 -15.63 0.44 -1.95
CA TYR A 321 -15.34 1.87 -1.86
C TYR A 321 -16.58 2.72 -2.01
N TRP A 322 -16.49 3.95 -1.53
CA TRP A 322 -17.56 4.92 -1.65
C TRP A 322 -17.07 6.36 -1.56
N PHE A 323 -17.93 7.25 -2.04
CA PHE A 323 -17.86 8.68 -1.89
C PHE A 323 -18.86 9.13 -0.83
N SER A 324 -18.41 10.04 0.03
CA SER A 324 -19.25 10.69 1.03
C SER A 324 -19.46 12.14 0.64
N ASN A 325 -20.69 12.61 0.66
CA ASN A 325 -21.05 13.96 0.26
C ASN A 325 -22.02 14.59 1.26
N TYR A 326 -21.92 15.91 1.41
CA TYR A 326 -22.88 16.65 2.24
C TYR A 326 -24.31 16.56 1.68
N ASP A 327 -24.44 16.59 0.35
CA ASP A 327 -25.69 16.22 -0.32
C ASP A 327 -25.74 14.70 -0.44
N LYS A 328 -26.44 14.08 0.52
CA LYS A 328 -26.59 12.63 0.61
C LYS A 328 -27.21 11.97 -0.63
N SER A 329 -27.76 12.73 -1.58
CA SER A 329 -28.23 12.18 -2.86
C SER A 329 -27.10 11.93 -3.87
N LEU A 330 -25.91 12.46 -3.57
CA LEU A 330 -24.68 12.26 -4.33
C LEU A 330 -23.79 11.18 -3.69
N ASP A 331 -24.11 10.72 -2.48
CA ASP A 331 -23.43 9.58 -1.83
C ASP A 331 -23.57 8.34 -2.69
N TRP A 332 -22.43 7.77 -3.07
CA TRP A 332 -22.42 6.63 -3.96
C TRP A 332 -21.25 5.70 -3.70
N GLY A 333 -21.49 4.43 -3.93
CA GLY A 333 -20.49 3.37 -4.02
C GLY A 333 -21.09 2.23 -4.85
N PRO A 334 -20.27 1.42 -5.54
CA PRO A 334 -20.77 0.26 -6.27
C PRO A 334 -21.57 -0.66 -5.36
N ARG A 335 -22.69 -1.16 -5.89
CA ARG A 335 -23.54 -2.15 -5.20
C ARG A 335 -24.18 -3.12 -6.15
N GLN A 336 -24.16 -4.39 -5.80
CA GLN A 336 -24.94 -5.40 -6.50
C GLN A 336 -26.46 -5.28 -6.23
N GLN A 337 -27.25 -5.73 -7.20
CA GLN A 337 -28.69 -5.86 -7.06
C GLN A 337 -29.03 -6.93 -6.02
N GLY A 338 -29.91 -6.59 -5.09
CA GLY A 338 -30.35 -7.53 -4.06
C GLY A 338 -31.01 -8.79 -4.62
N THR A 339 -30.73 -9.91 -3.96
CA THR A 339 -31.32 -11.23 -4.24
C THR A 339 -32.30 -11.64 -3.13
N ILE A 340 -32.98 -12.78 -3.28
CA ILE A 340 -33.87 -13.30 -2.21
C ILE A 340 -33.06 -13.73 -0.98
N SER A 341 -31.87 -14.29 -1.19
CA SER A 341 -30.97 -14.73 -0.11
C SER A 341 -30.17 -13.57 0.49
N ASP A 342 -30.06 -12.46 -0.23
CA ASP A 342 -29.25 -11.31 0.14
C ASP A 342 -29.93 -10.02 -0.32
N PRO A 343 -30.94 -9.55 0.43
CA PRO A 343 -31.81 -8.47 -0.01
C PRO A 343 -31.06 -7.15 -0.06
N PHE A 344 -31.44 -6.30 -1.00
CA PHE A 344 -30.89 -4.96 -1.15
C PHE A 344 -31.00 -4.17 0.16
N ARG A 345 -29.89 -3.53 0.56
CA ARG A 345 -29.81 -2.64 1.71
C ARG A 345 -29.54 -1.20 1.27
N ASN A 346 -30.26 -0.27 1.88
CA ASN A 346 -30.08 1.16 1.67
C ASN A 346 -29.50 1.78 2.94
N PHE A 347 -28.49 2.63 2.83
CA PHE A 347 -27.80 3.21 3.99
C PHE A 347 -28.48 4.46 4.56
N GLY A 348 -29.56 4.93 3.95
CA GLY A 348 -30.38 5.93 4.64
C GLY A 348 -31.84 6.02 4.22
N PRO A 349 -32.53 7.11 4.61
CA PRO A 349 -34.00 7.15 4.65
C PRO A 349 -34.68 7.16 3.28
N VAL A 350 -33.95 7.42 2.18
CA VAL A 350 -34.54 7.51 0.83
C VAL A 350 -34.08 6.35 -0.03
N ALA A 351 -35.01 5.46 -0.37
CA ALA A 351 -34.78 4.29 -1.22
C ALA A 351 -34.01 4.65 -2.50
N GLY A 352 -32.80 4.08 -2.67
CA GLY A 352 -32.01 4.17 -3.90
C GLY A 352 -31.15 5.43 -4.05
N GLN A 353 -30.93 6.20 -2.98
CA GLN A 353 -30.13 7.44 -3.04
C GLN A 353 -28.93 7.47 -2.10
N GLN A 354 -28.69 6.45 -1.27
CA GLN A 354 -27.62 6.43 -0.27
C GLN A 354 -26.89 5.08 -0.32
N LEU A 355 -26.03 4.92 -1.33
CA LEU A 355 -25.20 3.73 -1.51
C LEU A 355 -23.76 3.92 -1.02
N GLY A 356 -23.39 5.16 -0.66
CA GLY A 356 -22.06 5.52 -0.21
C GLY A 356 -21.82 5.23 1.27
N THR A 357 -21.93 6.25 2.12
CA THR A 357 -21.52 6.21 3.53
C THR A 357 -22.34 5.22 4.39
N PRO A 358 -21.73 4.16 4.95
CA PRO A 358 -22.41 3.21 5.83
C PRO A 358 -22.53 3.77 7.26
N ILE A 359 -23.64 4.43 7.57
CA ILE A 359 -23.93 5.02 8.89
C ILE A 359 -24.59 3.98 9.79
N GLY A 360 -24.20 3.87 11.05
CA GLY A 360 -24.74 2.86 11.96
C GLY A 360 -24.07 1.51 11.82
N ASP A 361 -23.90 0.82 12.93
CA ASP A 361 -23.39 -0.54 13.08
C ASP A 361 -24.07 -1.49 12.13
N HIS A 362 -25.37 -1.33 11.98
CA HIS A 362 -26.21 -2.11 11.10
C HIS A 362 -25.73 -2.04 9.63
N ASN A 363 -25.39 -0.85 9.13
CA ASN A 363 -24.90 -0.67 7.76
C ASN A 363 -23.40 -0.95 7.64
N LYS A 364 -22.60 -0.58 8.64
CA LYS A 364 -21.16 -0.90 8.73
C LYS A 364 -20.95 -2.42 8.73
N TYR A 365 -21.71 -3.16 9.52
CA TYR A 365 -21.66 -4.61 9.57
C TYR A 365 -22.09 -5.23 8.22
N TYR A 366 -23.11 -4.67 7.57
CA TYR A 366 -23.52 -5.13 6.25
C TYR A 366 -22.38 -5.00 5.23
N ILE A 367 -21.77 -3.82 5.10
CA ILE A 367 -20.68 -3.63 4.12
C ILE A 367 -19.50 -4.56 4.43
N MET A 368 -19.15 -4.76 5.71
CA MET A 368 -18.08 -5.67 6.11
C MET A 368 -18.38 -7.14 5.80
N SER A 369 -19.64 -7.54 5.94
CA SER A 369 -20.07 -8.94 5.83
C SER A 369 -20.49 -9.37 4.43
N HIS A 370 -20.74 -8.42 3.53
CA HIS A 370 -21.21 -8.67 2.19
C HIS A 370 -20.03 -9.09 1.29
N PRO A 371 -20.05 -10.31 0.68
CA PRO A 371 -18.93 -10.85 -0.07
C PRO A 371 -18.80 -10.22 -1.47
N GLU A 372 -18.54 -8.92 -1.49
CA GLU A 372 -18.46 -8.07 -2.67
C GLU A 372 -17.01 -7.62 -2.90
N ILE A 373 -16.58 -7.65 -4.17
CA ILE A 373 -15.34 -7.00 -4.63
C ILE A 373 -15.81 -5.98 -5.65
N ASP A 374 -15.82 -4.71 -5.25
CA ASP A 374 -16.17 -3.61 -6.15
C ASP A 374 -15.18 -3.58 -7.33
N TYR A 375 -15.67 -3.24 -8.52
CA TYR A 375 -14.83 -3.04 -9.69
C TYR A 375 -14.02 -1.74 -9.54
N ASP A 376 -12.82 -1.68 -10.11
CA ASP A 376 -11.95 -0.50 -10.01
C ASP A 376 -12.67 0.79 -10.43
N GLN A 377 -12.46 1.88 -9.66
CA GLN A 377 -13.18 3.15 -9.79
C GLN A 377 -13.16 3.76 -11.20
N LEU A 378 -12.08 3.54 -11.94
CA LEU A 378 -11.95 3.95 -13.36
C LEU A 378 -13.10 3.47 -14.26
N PHE A 379 -13.84 2.44 -13.84
CA PHE A 379 -14.96 1.83 -14.57
C PHE A 379 -16.34 2.36 -14.14
N ASP A 380 -16.43 3.36 -13.28
CA ASP A 380 -17.71 3.88 -12.77
C ASP A 380 -18.70 4.39 -13.82
N ALA A 381 -18.18 4.87 -14.96
CA ALA A 381 -19.02 5.30 -16.09
C ALA A 381 -19.39 4.16 -17.07
N VAL A 382 -18.93 2.93 -16.83
CA VAL A 382 -19.26 1.76 -17.63
C VAL A 382 -20.60 1.17 -17.14
N ASP A 383 -21.45 0.72 -18.07
CA ASP A 383 -22.72 0.09 -17.71
C ASP A 383 -22.52 -1.37 -17.25
N HIS A 384 -22.49 -1.56 -15.93
CA HIS A 384 -22.36 -2.87 -15.28
C HIS A 384 -23.70 -3.55 -14.97
N THR A 385 -24.84 -3.04 -15.46
CA THR A 385 -26.16 -3.60 -15.12
C THR A 385 -26.35 -5.05 -15.58
N ALA A 386 -25.69 -5.45 -16.68
CA ALA A 386 -25.70 -6.83 -17.18
C ALA A 386 -24.93 -7.80 -16.27
N GLU A 387 -23.99 -7.30 -15.48
CA GLU A 387 -23.21 -8.04 -14.49
C GLU A 387 -23.91 -8.10 -13.12
N GLY A 388 -25.04 -7.40 -12.97
CA GLY A 388 -25.85 -7.39 -11.75
C GLY A 388 -25.62 -6.19 -10.84
N TRP A 389 -24.84 -5.19 -11.26
CA TRP A 389 -24.60 -3.97 -10.50
C TRP A 389 -25.73 -2.95 -10.65
N LEU A 390 -25.87 -2.08 -9.64
CA LEU A 390 -26.75 -0.92 -9.68
C LEU A 390 -26.03 0.24 -10.38
N PRO A 391 -26.71 0.98 -11.27
CA PRO A 391 -26.12 2.15 -11.89
C PRO A 391 -25.99 3.30 -10.86
N PRO A 392 -25.05 4.23 -11.06
CA PRO A 392 -24.98 5.47 -10.30
C PRO A 392 -26.32 6.21 -10.28
N ALA A 393 -26.70 6.70 -9.09
CA ALA A 393 -27.98 7.41 -8.89
C ALA A 393 -28.10 8.63 -9.82
N ILE A 394 -26.96 9.26 -10.14
CA ILE A 394 -26.84 10.36 -11.10
C ILE A 394 -25.80 9.99 -12.15
N THR A 395 -26.25 9.50 -13.30
CA THR A 395 -25.38 9.11 -14.43
C THR A 395 -24.49 10.25 -14.95
N ALA A 396 -24.80 11.51 -14.63
CA ALA A 396 -23.93 12.64 -14.96
C ALA A 396 -22.67 12.72 -14.08
N MET A 397 -22.72 12.18 -12.85
CA MET A 397 -21.60 12.17 -11.91
C MET A 397 -20.69 10.96 -12.10
N SER A 398 -21.15 9.90 -12.75
CA SER A 398 -20.31 8.72 -13.01
C SER A 398 -19.06 9.02 -13.82
N LEU A 399 -19.06 10.12 -14.58
CA LEU A 399 -17.87 10.60 -15.30
C LEU A 399 -16.83 11.18 -14.35
N ASP A 400 -17.28 11.93 -13.34
CA ASP A 400 -16.47 12.54 -12.28
C ASP A 400 -15.88 11.42 -11.41
N PHE A 401 -16.70 10.46 -11.02
CA PHE A 401 -16.24 9.31 -10.24
C PHE A 401 -15.14 8.51 -10.96
N ALA A 402 -15.31 8.29 -12.27
CA ALA A 402 -14.38 7.52 -13.08
C ALA A 402 -13.06 8.25 -13.39
N ASP A 403 -13.06 9.59 -13.44
CA ASP A 403 -11.82 10.36 -13.60
C ASP A 403 -11.14 10.70 -12.27
N GLY A 404 -11.82 10.59 -11.13
CA GLY A 404 -11.21 10.65 -9.79
C GLY A 404 -12.09 11.41 -8.81
N TYR A 405 -12.03 11.05 -7.52
CA TYR A 405 -12.87 11.67 -6.50
C TYR A 405 -12.26 11.50 -5.10
N GLU A 406 -12.75 12.26 -4.11
CA GLU A 406 -12.42 12.03 -2.70
C GLU A 406 -12.99 10.66 -2.25
N THR A 407 -12.12 9.65 -2.23
CA THR A 407 -12.53 8.24 -2.16
C THR A 407 -12.05 7.57 -0.90
N ARG A 408 -12.94 6.74 -0.33
CA ARG A 408 -12.64 5.88 0.80
C ARG A 408 -12.89 4.44 0.42
N TYR A 409 -12.03 3.53 0.85
CA TYR A 409 -12.26 2.11 0.71
C TYR A 409 -12.18 1.36 2.03
N LEU A 410 -12.81 0.19 2.07
CA LEU A 410 -12.82 -0.74 3.18
C LEU A 410 -12.43 -2.13 2.66
N LEU A 411 -11.35 -2.67 3.21
CA LEU A 411 -10.94 -4.05 2.98
C LEU A 411 -11.35 -4.89 4.20
N SER A 412 -12.27 -5.82 4.01
CA SER A 412 -12.84 -6.63 5.10
C SER A 412 -12.54 -8.12 4.95
N VAL A 413 -12.38 -8.81 6.09
CA VAL A 413 -12.15 -10.26 6.15
C VAL A 413 -13.06 -10.94 7.17
N GLY A 414 -13.63 -12.10 6.83
CA GLY A 414 -14.51 -12.87 7.72
C GLY A 414 -15.41 -13.89 7.01
N PRO A 415 -16.37 -14.52 7.71
CA PRO A 415 -16.64 -14.41 9.14
C PRO A 415 -15.76 -15.32 10.01
N PHE A 416 -15.65 -14.98 11.31
CA PHE A 416 -15.03 -15.77 12.36
C PHE A 416 -15.91 -15.82 13.62
N ASP A 417 -15.66 -16.72 14.57
CA ASP A 417 -16.30 -16.66 15.89
C ASP A 417 -15.22 -16.45 16.98
N ILE A 418 -15.53 -15.66 18.01
CA ILE A 418 -14.63 -15.40 19.16
C ILE A 418 -15.37 -15.66 20.46
N GLY A 419 -15.02 -16.76 21.14
CA GLY A 419 -15.49 -17.04 22.48
C GLY A 419 -14.87 -16.11 23.54
N PRO A 420 -15.47 -15.97 24.73
CA PRO A 420 -14.87 -15.21 25.82
C PRO A 420 -13.45 -15.70 26.18
N GLY A 421 -12.48 -14.79 26.16
CA GLY A 421 -11.05 -15.04 26.37
C GLY A 421 -10.31 -15.63 25.18
N GLU A 422 -10.99 -15.83 24.04
CA GLU A 422 -10.33 -16.22 22.79
C GLU A 422 -9.82 -14.99 22.04
N MET A 423 -8.82 -15.23 21.17
CA MET A 423 -8.11 -14.20 20.44
C MET A 423 -8.00 -14.59 18.96
N LEU A 424 -8.26 -13.63 18.07
CA LEU A 424 -8.08 -13.80 16.63
C LEU A 424 -6.89 -12.99 16.11
N PRO A 425 -6.02 -13.60 15.28
CA PRO A 425 -4.95 -12.89 14.62
C PRO A 425 -5.39 -12.31 13.27
N LEU A 426 -4.92 -11.10 12.94
CA LEU A 426 -5.00 -10.52 11.60
C LEU A 426 -3.66 -9.86 11.28
N ALA A 427 -3.08 -10.14 10.12
CA ALA A 427 -1.93 -9.38 9.65
C ALA A 427 -2.12 -8.84 8.25
N PHE A 428 -1.68 -7.60 8.07
CA PHE A 428 -1.72 -6.87 6.82
C PHE A 428 -0.47 -5.99 6.69
N ALA A 429 -0.18 -5.53 5.48
CA ALA A 429 0.83 -4.51 5.24
C ALA A 429 0.20 -3.29 4.60
N TYR A 430 0.66 -2.10 5.01
CA TYR A 430 0.49 -0.89 4.21
C TYR A 430 1.71 -0.79 3.29
N VAL A 431 1.50 -0.86 1.98
CA VAL A 431 2.52 -1.06 0.96
C VAL A 431 2.52 0.11 -0.02
N ALA A 432 3.69 0.55 -0.43
CA ALA A 432 3.88 1.53 -1.49
C ALA A 432 4.59 0.92 -2.70
N GLY A 433 4.46 1.56 -3.86
CA GLY A 433 5.27 1.22 -5.02
C GLY A 433 5.45 2.39 -5.97
N GLU A 434 6.63 2.48 -6.55
CA GLU A 434 7.02 3.54 -7.47
C GLU A 434 6.55 3.25 -8.91
N ASN A 435 6.64 4.28 -9.76
CA ASN A 435 6.46 4.16 -11.21
C ASN A 435 5.09 3.61 -11.62
N PHE A 436 4.04 3.88 -10.83
CA PHE A 436 2.66 3.59 -11.17
C PHE A 436 2.25 4.35 -12.43
N HIS A 437 2.61 5.64 -12.46
CA HIS A 437 2.55 6.50 -13.64
C HIS A 437 3.95 6.65 -14.26
N THR A 438 4.10 6.32 -15.54
CA THR A 438 5.40 6.33 -16.25
C THR A 438 5.51 7.39 -17.36
N GLU A 439 4.39 7.99 -17.77
CA GLU A 439 4.24 8.88 -18.92
C GLU A 439 3.17 9.95 -18.59
N CYS A 440 3.61 11.19 -18.40
CA CYS A 440 2.76 12.28 -17.88
C CYS A 440 1.50 12.61 -18.70
N ASN A 441 1.45 12.29 -19.99
CA ASN A 441 0.25 12.53 -20.81
C ASN A 441 -0.59 11.27 -21.05
N ALA A 442 -0.32 10.17 -20.33
CA ALA A 442 -1.02 8.90 -20.53
C ALA A 442 -2.52 9.03 -20.26
N PHE A 443 -2.92 9.67 -19.17
CA PHE A 443 -4.33 9.90 -18.84
C PHE A 443 -5.05 10.67 -19.96
N ASP A 444 -4.52 11.85 -20.31
CA ASP A 444 -5.05 12.71 -21.39
C ASP A 444 -5.17 12.00 -22.76
N SER A 445 -4.31 11.01 -23.03
CA SER A 445 -4.24 10.34 -24.33
C SER A 445 -4.95 8.99 -24.40
N LEU A 446 -5.11 8.29 -23.27
CA LEU A 446 -5.62 6.93 -23.21
C LEU A 446 -6.94 6.82 -22.44
N PHE A 447 -7.17 7.68 -21.45
CA PHE A 447 -8.35 7.56 -20.59
C PHE A 447 -9.63 7.93 -21.36
N ASN A 448 -10.61 7.05 -21.24
CA ASN A 448 -11.96 7.25 -21.74
C ASN A 448 -12.90 6.62 -20.71
N PRO A 449 -13.73 7.39 -20.00
CA PRO A 449 -14.54 6.87 -18.90
C PRO A 449 -15.52 5.78 -19.35
N TYR A 450 -15.96 5.78 -20.61
CA TYR A 450 -16.85 4.73 -21.14
C TYR A 450 -16.10 3.48 -21.64
N ASN A 451 -14.77 3.52 -21.72
CA ASN A 451 -13.91 2.42 -22.13
C ASN A 451 -12.49 2.60 -21.55
N PRO A 452 -12.32 2.49 -20.23
CA PRO A 452 -11.09 2.87 -19.53
C PRO A 452 -9.96 1.83 -19.68
N GLN A 453 -10.24 0.69 -20.31
CA GLN A 453 -9.32 -0.45 -20.41
C GLN A 453 -7.93 -0.09 -20.96
N ALA A 454 -7.84 0.85 -21.91
CA ALA A 454 -6.56 1.27 -22.48
C ALA A 454 -5.67 1.95 -21.44
N TYR A 455 -6.26 2.77 -20.57
CA TYR A 455 -5.58 3.45 -19.49
C TYR A 455 -5.32 2.52 -18.29
N SER A 456 -6.31 1.73 -17.88
CA SER A 456 -6.15 0.71 -16.82
C SER A 456 -5.03 -0.29 -17.13
N ASN A 457 -4.88 -0.73 -18.40
CA ASN A 457 -3.77 -1.60 -18.81
C ASN A 457 -2.40 -0.92 -18.84
N TYR A 458 -2.37 0.42 -18.86
CA TYR A 458 -1.15 1.20 -18.86
C TYR A 458 -0.60 1.39 -17.45
N LEU A 459 -1.46 1.47 -16.43
CA LEU A 459 -1.08 1.59 -15.03
C LEU A 459 -0.16 0.44 -14.61
N ASN A 460 0.96 0.79 -13.98
CA ASN A 460 2.02 -0.16 -13.69
C ASN A 460 1.99 -0.61 -12.23
N PHE A 461 1.43 -1.79 -12.00
CA PHE A 461 1.36 -2.41 -10.66
C PHE A 461 2.60 -3.25 -10.30
N THR A 462 3.66 -3.26 -11.11
CA THR A 462 4.77 -4.22 -10.92
C THR A 462 5.46 -4.03 -9.58
N ASP A 463 5.73 -2.78 -9.19
CA ASP A 463 6.51 -2.44 -8.01
C ASP A 463 5.72 -2.70 -6.72
N ILE A 464 4.52 -2.10 -6.58
CA ILE A 464 3.66 -2.34 -5.40
C ILE A 464 3.29 -3.81 -5.23
N ALA A 465 3.08 -4.56 -6.32
CA ALA A 465 2.77 -5.98 -6.23
C ALA A 465 4.00 -6.79 -5.76
N PHE A 466 5.21 -6.39 -6.16
CA PHE A 466 6.44 -6.99 -5.66
C PHE A 466 6.63 -6.70 -4.17
N ASN A 467 6.42 -5.46 -3.75
CA ASN A 467 6.54 -5.05 -2.35
C ASN A 467 5.48 -5.75 -1.47
N ALA A 468 4.27 -5.99 -1.99
CA ALA A 468 3.24 -6.76 -1.30
C ALA A 468 3.62 -8.25 -1.11
N VAL A 469 4.30 -8.86 -2.09
CA VAL A 469 4.83 -10.23 -1.97
C VAL A 469 5.97 -10.29 -0.95
N TRP A 470 6.88 -9.31 -0.97
CA TRP A 470 7.93 -9.22 0.04
C TRP A 470 7.39 -9.00 1.44
N ALA A 471 6.32 -8.23 1.61
CA ALA A 471 5.67 -8.09 2.91
C ALA A 471 5.15 -9.45 3.43
N ASP A 472 4.56 -10.30 2.58
CA ASP A 472 4.13 -11.66 2.95
C ASP A 472 5.33 -12.54 3.33
N TRP A 473 6.42 -12.48 2.55
CA TRP A 473 7.61 -13.30 2.80
C TRP A 473 8.45 -12.85 3.99
N VAL A 474 8.53 -11.54 4.25
CA VAL A 474 9.18 -11.02 5.46
C VAL A 474 8.34 -11.41 6.67
N TYR A 475 7.01 -11.36 6.57
CA TYR A 475 6.14 -11.76 7.67
C TYR A 475 6.25 -13.26 8.02
N ASP A 476 6.21 -14.12 7.01
CA ASP A 476 6.20 -15.58 7.14
C ASP A 476 7.02 -16.23 6.00
N ASN A 477 8.29 -16.54 6.32
CA ASN A 477 9.30 -16.93 5.34
C ASN A 477 8.99 -18.25 4.61
N PRO A 478 8.89 -18.25 3.27
CA PRO A 478 8.67 -19.48 2.51
C PRO A 478 9.78 -20.52 2.69
N GLY A 479 9.41 -21.77 2.98
CA GLY A 479 10.36 -22.89 3.06
C GLY A 479 11.03 -23.07 4.43
N VAL A 480 10.73 -22.19 5.39
CA VAL A 480 11.15 -22.30 6.79
C VAL A 480 10.07 -23.02 7.59
N ASP A 481 10.52 -23.87 8.52
CA ASP A 481 9.67 -24.56 9.50
C ASP A 481 9.95 -23.88 10.84
N THR A 482 9.09 -22.94 11.20
CA THR A 482 9.27 -22.02 12.30
C THR A 482 8.88 -22.65 13.63
N ASP A 483 7.88 -23.54 13.64
CA ASP A 483 7.34 -24.16 14.86
C ASP A 483 7.76 -25.63 15.09
N GLY A 484 8.46 -26.23 14.12
CA GLY A 484 9.00 -27.58 14.20
C GLY A 484 8.00 -28.69 13.90
N ASP A 485 6.85 -28.38 13.30
CA ASP A 485 5.82 -29.36 12.92
C ASP A 485 6.15 -30.11 11.60
N ALA A 486 7.27 -29.75 10.95
CA ALA A 486 7.76 -30.25 9.67
C ALA A 486 6.99 -29.77 8.43
N TYR A 487 6.02 -28.86 8.58
CA TYR A 487 5.46 -28.06 7.52
C TYR A 487 6.36 -26.85 7.25
N ARG A 488 6.55 -26.50 5.98
CA ARG A 488 7.45 -25.42 5.53
C ARG A 488 6.75 -24.43 4.62
N GLY A 489 5.43 -24.42 4.72
CA GLY A 489 4.56 -23.67 3.84
C GLY A 489 4.28 -24.32 2.49
N LYS A 490 3.82 -23.48 1.55
CA LYS A 490 3.31 -23.90 0.24
C LYS A 490 4.40 -23.79 -0.82
N PHE A 491 4.40 -24.75 -1.74
CA PHE A 491 5.34 -24.81 -2.84
C PHE A 491 4.64 -25.17 -4.16
N PHE A 492 5.29 -24.86 -5.28
CA PHE A 492 4.94 -25.40 -6.59
C PHE A 492 6.18 -25.97 -7.29
N LEU A 493 5.95 -26.78 -8.32
CA LEU A 493 7.03 -27.35 -9.14
C LEU A 493 7.22 -26.49 -10.39
N CYS A 494 8.43 -26.02 -10.61
CA CYS A 494 8.83 -25.23 -11.78
C CYS A 494 9.86 -26.02 -12.57
N GLY A 495 9.39 -26.85 -13.52
CA GLY A 495 10.25 -27.83 -14.17
C GLY A 495 10.65 -28.96 -13.23
N GLU A 496 11.95 -29.10 -12.95
CA GLU A 496 12.48 -30.08 -11.97
C GLU A 496 12.73 -29.45 -10.58
N ASP A 497 12.56 -28.13 -10.45
CA ASP A 497 12.82 -27.40 -9.21
C ASP A 497 11.55 -27.26 -8.35
N THR A 498 11.74 -27.24 -7.02
CA THR A 498 10.69 -26.93 -6.04
C THR A 498 10.85 -25.48 -5.60
N VAL A 499 9.77 -24.71 -5.69
CA VAL A 499 9.76 -23.29 -5.33
C VAL A 499 8.75 -23.07 -4.21
N CYS A 500 9.24 -22.69 -3.03
CA CYS A 500 8.39 -22.25 -1.92
C CYS A 500 7.94 -20.81 -2.17
N TYR A 501 6.65 -20.53 -1.95
CA TYR A 501 6.07 -19.21 -2.25
C TYR A 501 5.25 -18.63 -1.09
N LYS A 502 4.93 -19.43 -0.08
CA LYS A 502 4.24 -18.99 1.14
C LYS A 502 4.79 -19.76 2.33
N GLY A 503 4.97 -19.11 3.48
CA GLY A 503 5.45 -19.74 4.71
C GLY A 503 4.44 -20.68 5.38
N ASP A 504 4.79 -21.15 6.58
CA ASP A 504 4.08 -22.22 7.30
C ASP A 504 2.86 -21.73 8.09
N GLY A 505 2.62 -20.41 8.10
CA GLY A 505 1.54 -19.75 8.83
C GLY A 505 1.97 -19.21 10.20
N VAL A 506 3.23 -19.41 10.61
CA VAL A 506 3.79 -18.93 11.86
C VAL A 506 4.76 -17.78 11.56
N PRO A 507 4.45 -16.54 12.00
CA PRO A 507 5.27 -15.38 11.69
C PRO A 507 6.67 -15.51 12.26
N ASP A 508 7.68 -15.22 11.43
CA ASP A 508 9.09 -15.29 11.81
C ASP A 508 9.86 -13.98 11.57
N PHE A 509 9.32 -13.08 10.74
CA PHE A 509 9.84 -11.71 10.55
C PHE A 509 11.30 -11.64 10.06
N HIS A 510 11.74 -12.64 9.31
CA HIS A 510 13.10 -12.68 8.76
C HIS A 510 13.11 -12.31 7.29
N GLN A 511 14.26 -11.79 6.83
CA GLN A 511 14.48 -11.71 5.39
C GLN A 511 14.37 -13.11 4.78
N PRO A 512 13.52 -13.32 3.76
CA PRO A 512 13.43 -14.60 3.10
C PRO A 512 14.75 -14.93 2.39
N ASP A 513 15.18 -16.18 2.49
CA ASP A 513 16.31 -16.68 1.73
C ASP A 513 15.90 -16.68 0.25
N PRO A 514 16.50 -15.84 -0.62
CA PRO A 514 16.01 -15.63 -1.99
C PRO A 514 15.94 -16.90 -2.84
N LEU A 515 16.50 -18.02 -2.39
CA LEU A 515 16.49 -19.31 -3.09
C LEU A 515 16.18 -20.53 -2.19
N GLY A 516 15.91 -20.36 -0.89
CA GLY A 516 15.67 -21.49 0.03
C GLY A 516 16.85 -22.46 0.16
N ILE A 517 18.09 -21.99 0.05
CA ILE A 517 19.32 -22.77 0.22
C ILE A 517 20.15 -22.13 1.34
N GLY A 518 20.06 -22.72 2.54
CA GLY A 518 20.60 -22.17 3.79
C GLY A 518 22.00 -21.53 3.74
N ASP A 519 22.10 -20.46 4.54
CA ASP A 519 23.23 -19.58 4.87
C ASP A 519 24.05 -19.00 3.69
N PRO A 520 23.88 -17.70 3.37
CA PRO A 520 24.76 -17.00 2.44
C PRO A 520 25.91 -16.30 3.19
N PRO A 521 27.14 -16.29 2.62
CA PRO A 521 28.04 -15.17 2.82
C PRO A 521 27.58 -14.00 1.92
N ASP A 522 27.24 -12.87 2.55
CA ASP A 522 27.03 -11.49 2.02
C ASP A 522 26.57 -11.35 0.55
N ASN A 523 25.29 -11.02 0.35
CA ASN A 523 24.65 -10.90 -0.98
C ASN A 523 24.44 -9.46 -1.48
N ASP A 524 25.17 -8.48 -0.93
CA ASP A 524 25.06 -7.06 -1.28
C ASP A 524 25.76 -6.69 -2.61
N LEU A 525 25.93 -7.64 -3.53
CA LEU A 525 26.84 -7.52 -4.67
C LEU A 525 26.28 -8.02 -6.01
N LEU A 526 24.99 -8.35 -6.12
CA LEU A 526 24.43 -8.74 -7.42
C LEU A 526 23.99 -7.51 -8.23
N PRO A 527 24.54 -7.31 -9.44
CA PRO A 527 24.22 -6.16 -10.25
C PRO A 527 22.80 -6.23 -10.81
N LYS A 528 22.09 -5.09 -10.73
CA LYS A 528 20.71 -4.92 -11.23
C LYS A 528 20.65 -4.78 -12.76
N ASP A 529 21.75 -4.36 -13.40
CA ASP A 529 21.86 -4.16 -14.85
C ASP A 529 23.06 -4.87 -15.48
N PHE A 530 22.96 -5.23 -16.77
CA PHE A 530 24.10 -5.68 -17.57
C PHE A 530 24.90 -4.46 -18.06
N ILE A 531 26.10 -4.25 -17.51
CA ILE A 531 26.91 -3.08 -17.79
C ILE A 531 28.33 -3.53 -18.18
N LEU A 532 28.83 -3.02 -19.31
CA LEU A 532 30.27 -3.04 -19.62
C LEU A 532 30.89 -1.70 -19.24
N HIS A 533 31.65 -1.69 -18.16
CA HIS A 533 32.30 -0.48 -17.65
C HIS A 533 33.49 -0.07 -18.52
N GLN A 534 33.87 1.19 -18.42
CA GLN A 534 35.08 1.70 -19.05
C GLN A 534 36.32 1.14 -18.32
N ASN A 535 37.26 0.56 -19.05
CA ASN A 535 38.51 0.03 -18.50
C ASN A 535 39.28 1.08 -17.69
N TYR A 536 39.91 0.66 -16.59
CA TYR A 536 40.72 1.52 -15.75
C TYR A 536 42.08 0.88 -15.42
N PRO A 537 43.20 1.63 -15.55
CA PRO A 537 43.29 2.98 -16.11
C PRO A 537 42.99 3.00 -17.62
N ASN A 538 42.59 4.16 -18.17
CA ASN A 538 42.52 4.43 -19.60
C ASN A 538 42.89 5.90 -19.87
N PRO A 539 44.05 6.22 -20.48
CA PRO A 539 45.01 5.28 -21.09
C PRO A 539 45.75 4.41 -20.06
N PHE A 540 46.26 3.25 -20.47
CA PHE A 540 46.96 2.30 -19.58
C PHE A 540 48.37 1.97 -20.05
N ASN A 541 49.24 1.56 -19.11
CA ASN A 541 50.59 1.08 -19.36
C ASN A 541 51.08 0.18 -18.20
N PRO A 542 51.48 -1.09 -18.42
CA PRO A 542 51.17 -1.95 -19.55
C PRO A 542 49.83 -2.70 -19.36
N SER A 543 49.16 -2.56 -18.21
CA SER A 543 47.95 -3.33 -17.86
C SER A 543 46.75 -2.46 -17.51
N THR A 544 45.56 -2.96 -17.79
CA THR A 544 44.27 -2.37 -17.42
C THR A 544 43.31 -3.44 -16.91
N ARG A 545 42.27 -3.03 -16.20
CA ARG A 545 41.18 -3.89 -15.72
C ARG A 545 39.92 -3.61 -16.54
N LEU A 546 39.26 -4.67 -16.99
CA LEU A 546 37.98 -4.63 -17.70
C LEU A 546 36.92 -5.17 -16.74
N ALA A 547 35.99 -4.30 -16.32
CA ALA A 547 34.92 -4.65 -15.40
C ALA A 547 33.57 -4.75 -16.13
N PHE A 548 32.76 -5.74 -15.74
CA PHE A 548 31.40 -5.92 -16.24
C PHE A 548 30.50 -6.61 -15.23
N SER A 549 29.22 -6.35 -15.37
CA SER A 549 28.19 -6.82 -14.45
C SER A 549 27.22 -7.75 -15.19
N LEU A 550 26.88 -8.88 -14.57
CA LEU A 550 25.89 -9.85 -15.08
C LEU A 550 24.70 -9.94 -14.12
N THR A 551 23.51 -9.68 -14.62
CA THR A 551 22.26 -9.74 -13.82
C THR A 551 21.75 -11.17 -13.60
N ARG A 552 22.33 -12.15 -14.30
CA ARG A 552 21.97 -13.57 -14.27
C ARG A 552 23.06 -14.42 -14.88
N ALA A 553 23.04 -15.71 -14.58
CA ALA A 553 23.97 -16.66 -15.17
C ALA A 553 23.78 -16.79 -16.70
N THR A 554 24.86 -16.75 -17.47
CA THR A 554 24.84 -16.81 -18.95
C THR A 554 26.20 -17.25 -19.50
N GLU A 555 26.24 -17.74 -20.75
CA GLU A 555 27.49 -17.83 -21.51
C GLU A 555 28.03 -16.41 -21.77
N VAL A 556 29.32 -16.19 -21.48
CA VAL A 556 30.02 -14.92 -21.62
C VAL A 556 31.25 -15.08 -22.50
N LYS A 557 31.35 -14.20 -23.50
CA LYS A 557 32.53 -14.10 -24.36
C LYS A 557 33.08 -12.68 -24.36
N LEU A 558 34.29 -12.50 -23.81
CA LEU A 558 34.99 -11.21 -23.74
C LEU A 558 36.26 -11.25 -24.59
N GLU A 559 36.34 -10.38 -25.59
CA GLU A 559 37.40 -10.38 -26.61
C GLU A 559 38.00 -8.98 -26.81
N VAL A 560 39.29 -8.93 -27.19
CA VAL A 560 40.02 -7.70 -27.51
C VAL A 560 40.35 -7.63 -29.00
N PHE A 561 40.21 -6.46 -29.61
CA PHE A 561 40.40 -6.18 -31.04
C PHE A 561 41.31 -4.96 -31.28
N ASN A 562 42.03 -4.96 -32.40
CA ASN A 562 42.72 -3.77 -32.90
C ASN A 562 41.80 -2.85 -33.73
N ILE A 563 42.33 -1.72 -34.20
CA ILE A 563 41.59 -0.73 -35.01
C ILE A 563 41.03 -1.31 -36.31
N LEU A 564 41.66 -2.37 -36.84
CA LEU A 564 41.23 -3.06 -38.06
C LEU A 564 40.14 -4.11 -37.80
N GLY A 565 39.67 -4.24 -36.55
CA GLY A 565 38.70 -5.26 -36.14
C GLY A 565 39.28 -6.67 -36.04
N GLN A 566 40.60 -6.82 -36.08
CA GLN A 566 41.25 -8.13 -35.92
C GLN A 566 41.30 -8.47 -34.43
N ARG A 567 40.83 -9.68 -34.08
CA ARG A 567 40.90 -10.22 -32.72
C ARG A 567 42.36 -10.39 -32.30
N ILE A 568 42.70 -9.84 -31.15
CA ILE A 568 44.02 -9.87 -30.52
C ILE A 568 44.09 -11.00 -29.50
N THR A 569 43.07 -11.11 -28.65
CA THR A 569 42.96 -12.18 -27.66
C THR A 569 41.52 -12.36 -27.18
N THR A 570 41.24 -13.52 -26.57
CA THR A 570 39.99 -13.83 -25.87
C THR A 570 40.30 -13.98 -24.38
N LEU A 571 39.63 -13.19 -23.55
CA LEU A 571 39.89 -13.12 -22.11
C LEU A 571 38.96 -14.03 -21.31
N ILE A 572 37.72 -14.20 -21.77
CA ILE A 572 36.68 -15.06 -21.16
C ILE A 572 35.89 -15.71 -22.30
N ASP A 573 35.62 -17.02 -22.20
CA ASP A 573 34.75 -17.79 -23.09
C ASP A 573 34.19 -18.99 -22.30
N GLU A 574 33.29 -18.71 -21.35
CA GLU A 574 32.74 -19.71 -20.42
C GLU A 574 31.33 -19.32 -19.92
N PHE A 575 30.69 -20.23 -19.18
CA PHE A 575 29.45 -19.94 -18.47
C PHE A 575 29.76 -19.31 -17.11
N SER A 576 29.19 -18.13 -16.83
CA SER A 576 29.41 -17.38 -15.60
C SER A 576 28.10 -17.14 -14.86
N ALA A 577 28.14 -17.10 -13.53
CA ALA A 577 26.99 -16.80 -12.67
C ALA A 577 26.59 -15.31 -12.74
N ALA A 578 25.53 -14.92 -12.03
CA ALA A 578 25.25 -13.50 -11.80
C ALA A 578 26.34 -12.89 -10.90
N GLY A 579 26.69 -11.62 -11.12
CA GLY A 579 27.69 -10.94 -10.29
C GLY A 579 28.51 -9.89 -11.04
N GLU A 580 29.39 -9.23 -10.28
CA GLU A 580 30.42 -8.33 -10.79
C GLU A 580 31.70 -9.10 -11.15
N TYR A 581 32.25 -8.82 -12.31
CA TYR A 581 33.44 -9.48 -12.83
C TYR A 581 34.49 -8.46 -13.22
N GLU A 582 35.75 -8.79 -12.95
CA GLU A 582 36.89 -7.99 -13.39
C GLU A 582 37.99 -8.87 -13.96
N VAL A 583 38.45 -8.56 -15.17
CA VAL A 583 39.56 -9.26 -15.82
C VAL A 583 40.68 -8.30 -16.18
N ALA A 584 41.92 -8.69 -15.90
CA ALA A 584 43.09 -7.90 -16.26
C ALA A 584 43.58 -8.25 -17.67
N TRP A 585 43.91 -7.22 -18.46
CA TRP A 585 44.62 -7.38 -19.73
C TRP A 585 45.95 -6.62 -19.69
N ASP A 586 47.04 -7.30 -20.05
CA ASP A 586 48.41 -6.80 -19.95
C ASP A 586 48.98 -6.29 -21.30
N GLY A 587 48.10 -6.04 -22.27
CA GLY A 587 48.45 -5.57 -23.59
C GLY A 587 49.10 -6.63 -24.48
N SER A 588 48.90 -7.93 -24.25
CA SER A 588 49.45 -9.03 -25.07
C SER A 588 48.40 -9.68 -25.98
N ASP A 589 48.84 -10.31 -27.08
CA ASP A 589 48.01 -11.22 -27.88
C ASP A 589 48.04 -12.68 -27.36
N ASP A 590 47.27 -13.56 -28.00
CA ASP A 590 47.20 -15.01 -27.69
C ASP A 590 48.58 -15.72 -27.73
N ALA A 591 49.59 -15.14 -28.39
CA ALA A 591 50.96 -15.68 -28.46
C ALA A 591 51.91 -15.05 -27.41
N GLY A 592 51.38 -14.24 -26.49
CA GLY A 592 52.16 -13.54 -25.45
C GLY A 592 52.98 -12.36 -25.98
N ARG A 593 52.74 -11.91 -27.22
CA ARG A 593 53.49 -10.78 -27.81
C ARG A 593 52.87 -9.47 -27.36
N LYS A 594 53.70 -8.54 -26.89
CA LYS A 594 53.24 -7.21 -26.47
C LYS A 594 52.77 -6.37 -27.65
N MET A 595 51.54 -5.90 -27.57
CA MET A 595 50.92 -5.01 -28.54
C MET A 595 51.58 -3.63 -28.54
N PRO A 596 51.66 -2.92 -29.69
CA PRO A 596 52.17 -1.55 -29.76
C PRO A 596 51.24 -0.54 -29.08
N SER A 597 51.75 0.65 -28.75
CA SER A 597 50.90 1.75 -28.28
C SER A 597 49.86 2.09 -29.35
N GLY A 598 48.60 2.29 -28.96
CA GLY A 598 47.52 2.48 -29.92
C GLY A 598 46.13 2.28 -29.31
N VAL A 599 45.12 2.51 -30.14
CA VAL A 599 43.71 2.31 -29.78
C VAL A 599 43.33 0.85 -29.97
N TYR A 600 42.65 0.29 -28.98
CA TYR A 600 42.07 -1.05 -29.01
C TYR A 600 40.60 -0.99 -28.58
N PHE A 601 39.86 -2.05 -28.89
CA PHE A 601 38.47 -2.21 -28.46
C PHE A 601 38.33 -3.53 -27.73
N TYR A 602 37.48 -3.58 -26.72
CA TYR A 602 37.04 -4.84 -26.12
C TYR A 602 35.52 -4.94 -26.24
N ARG A 603 35.04 -6.16 -26.42
CA ARG A 603 33.64 -6.47 -26.62
C ARG A 603 33.27 -7.67 -25.77
N ILE A 604 32.19 -7.51 -25.01
CA ILE A 604 31.52 -8.61 -24.31
C ILE A 604 30.26 -9.00 -25.10
N GLN A 605 30.03 -10.30 -25.20
CA GLN A 605 28.84 -10.88 -25.79
C GLN A 605 28.27 -11.92 -24.83
N THR A 606 26.96 -11.83 -24.60
CA THR A 606 26.14 -12.85 -23.93
C THR A 606 25.06 -13.33 -24.88
N GLU A 607 24.20 -14.25 -24.43
CA GLU A 607 23.06 -14.70 -25.24
C GLU A 607 22.11 -13.57 -25.65
N ARG A 608 21.91 -12.55 -24.81
CA ARG A 608 20.90 -11.50 -25.01
C ARG A 608 21.46 -10.10 -25.26
N ALA A 609 22.75 -9.86 -25.02
CA ALA A 609 23.35 -8.53 -25.13
C ALA A 609 24.76 -8.55 -25.74
N THR A 610 25.14 -7.44 -26.36
CA THR A 610 26.52 -7.20 -26.82
C THR A 610 26.89 -5.75 -26.55
N ALA A 611 28.01 -5.54 -25.87
CA ALA A 611 28.53 -4.21 -25.57
C ALA A 611 30.02 -4.13 -25.94
N ALA A 612 30.46 -2.94 -26.38
CA ALA A 612 31.85 -2.70 -26.74
C ALA A 612 32.32 -1.32 -26.24
N ARG A 613 33.60 -1.24 -25.87
CA ARG A 613 34.24 -0.03 -25.37
C ARG A 613 35.65 0.12 -25.95
N LYS A 614 36.15 1.35 -25.96
CA LYS A 614 37.46 1.74 -26.51
C LYS A 614 38.48 1.91 -25.39
N MET A 615 39.72 1.47 -25.62
CA MET A 615 40.86 1.65 -24.70
C MET A 615 42.11 2.16 -25.43
N LEU A 616 42.97 2.90 -24.73
CA LEU A 616 44.24 3.43 -25.25
C LEU A 616 45.43 2.84 -24.49
N LEU A 617 46.26 2.05 -25.18
CA LEU A 617 47.53 1.54 -24.66
C LEU A 617 48.64 2.57 -24.92
N LEU A 618 49.34 2.99 -23.86
CA LEU A 618 50.56 3.78 -23.92
C LEU A 618 51.74 2.91 -23.46
N LYS A 619 52.91 3.10 -24.06
CA LYS A 619 54.16 2.47 -23.63
C LYS A 619 55.09 3.52 -23.05
#